data_AF-A0A3E2NMF7-F1
#
_entry.id   AF-A0A3E2NMF7-F1
#
_cell.length_a   1.000
_cell.length_b   1.000
_cell.length_c   1.000
_cell.angle_alpha   90.00
_cell.angle_beta   90.00
_cell.angle_gamma   90.00
#
_symmetry.space_group_name_H-M   'P 1'
#
loop_
_entity.id
_entity.type
_entity.pdbx_description
1 polymer ?
#
loop_
_entity_poly.entity_id
_entity_poly.type
_entity_poly.pdbx_seq_one_letter_code
_entity_poly.pdbx_strand_id
1 'polypeptide(L)' 'MDNKKIGSGKAEAAHHTSHNAVEVMKPFVTFGVKALGLLATALVHIVKNVPKPDSNKAGSNNKVIKI' A
#
# COMPACT_ATOMS: atom_id res chain seq x y z
N MET A 1 -23.59 -46.80 43.57
CA MET A 1 -22.82 -46.58 42.33
C MET A 1 -23.27 -45.24 41.78
N ASP A 2 -22.65 -44.17 42.26
CA ASP A 2 -23.09 -42.80 42.00
C ASP A 2 -22.41 -42.29 40.73
N ASN A 3 -23.19 -42.24 39.64
CA ASN A 3 -22.74 -41.75 38.35
C ASN A 3 -22.63 -40.22 38.40
N LYS A 4 -21.44 -39.71 38.71
CA LYS A 4 -21.10 -38.28 38.70
C LYS A 4 -21.23 -37.76 37.27
N LYS A 5 -22.32 -37.05 36.97
CA LYS A 5 -22.55 -36.37 35.69
C LYS A 5 -21.45 -35.32 35.49
N ILE A 6 -20.54 -35.57 34.55
CA ILE A 6 -19.48 -34.64 34.17
C ILE A 6 -20.12 -33.48 33.39
N GLY A 7 -20.16 -32.33 34.06
CA GLY A 7 -19.99 -31.00 33.46
C GLY A 7 -20.73 -30.71 32.16
N SER A 8 -21.96 -30.22 32.29
CA SER A 8 -22.53 -29.23 31.38
C SER A 8 -21.75 -27.92 31.51
N GLY A 9 -20.60 -27.83 30.85
CA GLY A 9 -19.86 -26.59 30.68
C GLY A 9 -19.78 -26.30 29.20
N LYS A 10 -20.59 -25.36 28.71
CA LYS A 10 -20.38 -24.75 27.39
C LYS A 10 -18.94 -24.27 27.38
N ALA A 11 -18.09 -24.94 26.60
CA ALA A 11 -16.79 -24.38 26.25
C ALA A 11 -17.08 -23.07 25.51
N GLU A 12 -16.86 -21.95 26.18
CA GLU A 12 -16.78 -20.67 25.51
C GLU A 12 -15.76 -20.83 24.40
N ALA A 13 -16.20 -20.68 23.16
CA ALA A 13 -15.34 -20.71 22.00
C ALA A 13 -14.24 -19.68 22.23
N ALA A 14 -13.01 -20.16 22.43
CA ALA A 14 -11.84 -19.35 22.66
C ALA A 14 -11.67 -18.36 21.50
N HIS A 15 -12.13 -17.13 21.70
CA HIS A 15 -12.00 -15.97 20.82
C HIS A 15 -10.54 -15.43 20.78
N HIS A 16 -9.53 -16.31 20.79
CA HIS A 16 -8.12 -15.95 20.96
C HIS A 16 -7.31 -15.99 19.66
N THR A 17 -7.89 -16.40 18.53
CA THR A 17 -7.15 -16.55 17.25
C THR A 17 -7.05 -15.28 16.42
N SER A 18 -7.92 -14.29 16.61
CA SER A 18 -7.92 -13.05 15.81
C SER A 18 -6.87 -12.02 16.24
N HIS A 19 -6.46 -12.04 17.51
CA HIS A 19 -5.48 -11.07 18.04
C HIS A 19 -4.04 -11.32 17.54
N ASN A 20 -3.66 -12.58 17.32
CA ASN A 20 -2.32 -12.96 16.87
C ASN A 20 -2.09 -12.66 15.38
N ALA A 21 -3.11 -12.82 14.54
CA ALA A 21 -2.96 -12.67 13.09
C ALA A 21 -2.62 -11.22 12.67
N VAL A 22 -3.20 -10.22 13.33
CA VAL A 22 -2.90 -8.81 13.04
C VAL A 22 -1.50 -8.44 13.52
N GLU A 23 -1.06 -8.97 14.66
CA GLU A 23 0.24 -8.68 15.23
C GLU A 23 1.40 -9.23 14.39
N VAL A 24 1.25 -10.44 13.84
CA VAL A 24 2.25 -11.00 12.91
C VAL A 24 2.30 -10.26 11.57
N MET A 25 1.21 -9.59 11.17
CA MET A 25 1.17 -8.81 9.93
C MET A 25 1.74 -7.40 10.07
N LYS A 26 1.79 -6.82 11.28
CA LYS A 26 2.33 -5.47 11.54
C LYS A 26 3.70 -5.20 10.87
N PRO A 27 4.73 -6.07 10.97
CA PRO A 27 6.02 -5.81 10.35
C PRO A 27 5.95 -5.77 8.82
N PHE A 28 5.14 -6.63 8.19
CA PHE A 28 4.97 -6.67 6.74
C PHE A 28 4.24 -5.43 6.22
N VAL A 29 3.19 -4.98 6.92
CA VAL A 29 2.48 -3.75 6.56
C VAL A 29 3.38 -2.52 6.71
N THR A 30 4.13 -2.45 7.82
CA THR A 30 5.06 -1.34 8.08
C THR A 30 6.17 -1.27 7.03
N PHE A 31 6.70 -2.43 6.64
CA PHE A 31 7.67 -2.53 5.56
C PHE A 31 7.06 -2.09 4.22
N GLY A 32 5.86 -2.59 3.89
CA GLY A 32 5.15 -2.24 2.66
C GLY A 32 4.94 -0.74 2.52
N VAL A 33 4.46 -0.07 3.56
CA VAL A 33 4.25 1.39 3.56
C VAL A 33 5.57 2.15 3.35
N LYS A 34 6.65 1.75 4.03
CA LYS A 34 7.97 2.38 3.88
C LYS A 34 8.55 2.18 2.49
N ALA A 35 8.47 0.97 1.94
CA ALA A 35 8.95 0.66 0.61
C ALA A 35 8.17 1.44 -0.46
N LEU A 36 6.84 1.49 -0.32
CA LEU A 36 5.98 2.26 -1.23
C LEU A 36 6.31 3.76 -1.19
N GLY A 37 6.57 4.30 0.01
CA GLY A 37 7.01 5.68 0.19
C GLY A 37 8.32 5.98 -0.55
N LEU A 38 9.34 5.13 -0.40
CA LEU A 38 10.61 5.28 -1.13
C LEU A 38 10.41 5.23 -2.65
N LEU A 39 9.65 4.24 -3.15
CA LEU A 39 9.35 4.13 -4.57
C LEU A 39 8.59 5.35 -5.10
N ALA A 40 7.62 5.87 -4.36
CA ALA A 40 6.86 7.06 -4.73
C ALA A 40 7.78 8.30 -4.82
N THR A 41 8.65 8.49 -3.83
CA THR A 41 9.61 9.62 -3.86
C THR A 41 10.58 9.53 -5.04
N ALA A 42 11.10 8.34 -5.32
CA ALA A 42 11.96 8.10 -6.47
C ALA A 42 11.23 8.38 -7.80
N LEU A 43 9.99 7.91 -7.94
CA LEU A 43 9.17 8.15 -9.13
C LEU A 43 8.88 9.64 -9.33
N VAL A 44 8.47 10.35 -8.29
CA VAL A 44 8.25 11.80 -8.34
C VAL A 44 9.53 12.52 -8.74
N HIS A 45 10.68 12.11 -8.20
CA HIS A 45 11.97 12.69 -8.55
C HIS A 45 12.34 12.47 -10.02
N ILE A 46 12.07 11.28 -10.55
CA ILE A 46 12.24 10.99 -11.99
C ILE A 46 11.31 11.89 -12.81
N VAL A 47 10.01 11.90 -12.54
CA VAL A 47 9.04 12.69 -13.32
C VAL A 47 9.35 14.19 -13.29
N LYS A 48 9.88 14.71 -12.18
CA LYS A 48 10.25 16.13 -12.06
C LYS A 48 11.56 16.46 -12.77
N ASN A 49 12.51 15.54 -12.84
CA ASN A 49 13.81 15.76 -13.47
C ASN A 49 13.88 15.31 -14.92
N VAL A 50 12.95 14.47 -15.39
CA VAL A 50 12.80 14.17 -16.81
C VAL A 50 12.36 15.47 -17.48
N PRO A 51 13.21 16.07 -18.35
CA PRO A 51 12.86 17.27 -19.07
C PRO A 51 11.60 16.96 -19.87
N LYS A 52 10.52 17.71 -19.63
CA LYS A 52 9.31 17.55 -20.44
C LYS A 52 9.69 17.84 -21.88
N PRO A 53 9.41 16.93 -22.83
CA PRO A 53 9.65 17.19 -24.24
C PRO A 53 8.87 18.44 -24.60
N ASP A 54 9.60 19.50 -24.87
CA ASP A 54 9.13 20.75 -25.44
C ASP A 54 7.75 21.20 -24.95
N SER A 55 7.71 21.89 -23.81
CA SER A 55 6.75 23.00 -23.69
C SER A 55 7.20 24.16 -24.61
N ASN A 56 7.41 23.86 -25.89
CA ASN A 56 7.29 24.87 -26.92
C ASN A 56 5.82 25.25 -26.88
N LYS A 57 5.51 26.28 -26.07
CA LYS A 57 4.40 27.17 -26.38
C LYS A 57 4.46 27.33 -27.88
N ALA A 58 3.45 26.86 -28.59
CA ALA A 58 3.23 27.19 -29.99
C ALA A 58 2.93 28.69 -30.03
N GLY A 59 3.94 29.51 -29.73
CA GLY A 59 3.98 30.91 -30.09
C GLY A 59 4.04 30.89 -31.59
N SER A 60 2.89 31.20 -32.19
CA SER A 60 2.68 31.48 -33.61
C SER A 60 3.94 32.08 -34.24
N ASN A 61 4.77 31.23 -34.84
CA ASN A 61 5.78 31.65 -35.78
C ASN A 61 5.33 31.15 -37.13
N ASN A 62 4.25 31.79 -37.59
CA ASN A 62 3.77 31.80 -38.96
C ASN A 62 4.84 32.41 -39.90
N LYS A 63 6.02 31.78 -39.99
CA LYS A 63 7.00 32.06 -41.04
C LYS A 63 6.80 31.03 -42.14
N VAL A 64 5.84 31.37 -43.01
CA VAL A 64 5.70 30.80 -44.34
C VAL A 64 7.05 30.95 -45.04
N ILE A 65 7.73 29.84 -45.33
CA ILE A 65 8.76 29.80 -46.37
C ILE A 65 8.04 29.33 -47.63
N LYS A 66 7.72 30.28 -48.50
CA LYS A 66 7.19 30.02 -49.84
C LYS A 66 8.40 29.62 -50.71
N ILE A 67 8.33 28.43 -51.32
CA ILE A 67 9.23 27.99 -52.40
C ILE A 67 8.66 28.51 -53.72
#